data_AF-A0A915YCS9-F1
#
_entry.id   AF-A0A915YCS9-F1
#
_cell.length_a   1.000
_cell.length_b   1.000
_cell.length_c   1.000
_cell.angle_alpha   90.00
_cell.angle_beta   90.00
_cell.angle_gamma   90.00
#
_symmetry.space_group_name_H-M   'P 1'
#
loop_
_entity.id
_entity.type
_entity.pdbx_description
1 polymer ?
#
loop_
_entity_poly.entity_id
_entity_poly.type
_entity_poly.pdbx_seq_one_letter_code
_entity_poly.pdbx_strand_id
1 'polypeptide(L)'
;MKINNHLFLLFVLFSISNINAQESFFSALKKQENKRYTSYYNIYEDGGKIFASTYHKTHRAMPLEYEGIPTGIQFFDKEKGEDKEKERGKKIEFTSPGSYRLAGYPNTRMLHFVRGNTGIVVIGNYIFELKGVNEDATNFRKIDHMYLANLDNNGKKIKGISKKTAMADNPYKLVRDYLVAMKKIEDEYTLTKSDEADLALMNLAQEAYEKKVQGDFEEFKKIKAEQKRLMSGTIVTLKNTSSEKIWIGSESTHISPDFVLSGSTIEWDCDDDAYIYQKSSSGDFHSKRKVYSANSGCGKTISIN
;
A
#
# COMPACT_ATOMS: atom_id res chain seq x y z
N MET A 1 38.63 -46.43 -36.49
CA MET A 1 38.66 -45.25 -35.59
C MET A 1 37.85 -44.13 -36.21
N LYS A 2 36.63 -43.89 -35.71
CA LYS A 2 35.83 -42.65 -35.87
C LYS A 2 34.76 -42.71 -34.78
N ILE A 3 35.05 -42.09 -33.64
CA ILE A 3 34.09 -41.91 -32.55
C ILE A 3 33.33 -40.62 -32.90
N ASN A 4 32.05 -40.75 -33.26
CA ASN A 4 31.19 -39.60 -33.49
C ASN A 4 30.66 -39.10 -32.14
N ASN A 5 31.09 -37.88 -31.80
CA ASN A 5 30.55 -37.07 -30.71
C ASN A 5 29.06 -36.80 -30.95
N HIS A 6 28.18 -37.46 -30.20
CA HIS A 6 26.84 -36.94 -29.96
C HIS A 6 26.88 -36.07 -28.70
N LEU A 7 27.23 -34.80 -28.92
CA LEU A 7 26.98 -33.71 -27.99
C LEU A 7 25.47 -33.46 -27.98
N PHE A 8 24.75 -34.11 -27.05
CA PHE A 8 23.33 -33.83 -26.84
C PHE A 8 23.23 -32.47 -26.15
N LEU A 9 22.82 -31.46 -26.93
CA LEU A 9 22.62 -30.09 -26.51
C LEU A 9 21.48 -30.04 -25.47
N LEU A 10 21.84 -29.86 -24.19
CA LEU A 10 20.87 -29.55 -23.14
C LEU A 10 20.43 -28.09 -23.34
N PHE A 11 19.33 -27.88 -24.06
CA PHE A 11 18.63 -26.59 -24.11
C PHE A 11 17.98 -26.34 -22.75
N VAL A 12 18.76 -25.86 -21.79
CA VAL A 12 18.23 -25.25 -20.58
C VAL A 12 17.65 -23.90 -21.01
N LEU A 13 16.35 -23.87 -21.29
CA LEU A 13 15.54 -22.65 -21.35
C LEU A 13 15.47 -22.05 -19.94
N PHE A 14 16.59 -21.49 -19.48
CA PHE A 14 16.63 -20.57 -18.36
C PHE A 14 16.26 -19.18 -18.90
N SER A 15 15.00 -19.02 -19.28
CA SER A 15 14.39 -17.71 -19.41
C SER A 15 14.20 -17.15 -18.00
N ILE A 16 15.29 -16.74 -17.35
CA ILE A 16 15.19 -15.81 -16.22
C ILE A 16 14.78 -14.48 -16.85
N SER A 17 13.50 -14.34 -17.20
CA SER A 17 12.91 -13.02 -17.29
C SER A 17 13.11 -12.42 -15.91
N ASN A 18 13.95 -11.39 -15.83
CA ASN A 18 14.15 -10.60 -14.63
C ASN A 18 12.78 -10.20 -14.08
N ILE A 19 12.29 -10.95 -13.08
CA ILE A 19 11.17 -10.56 -12.26
C ILE A 19 11.72 -9.42 -11.42
N ASN A 20 11.74 -8.21 -11.98
CA ASN A 20 11.62 -7.05 -11.12
C ASN A 20 10.34 -7.31 -10.35
N ALA A 21 10.45 -7.62 -9.05
CA ALA A 21 9.30 -7.94 -8.21
C ALA A 21 8.25 -6.83 -8.40
N GLN A 22 7.14 -7.16 -9.06
CA GLN A 22 6.13 -6.17 -9.41
C GLN A 22 5.48 -5.71 -8.10
N GLU A 23 5.63 -4.43 -7.77
CA GLU A 23 5.16 -3.89 -6.50
C GLU A 23 3.64 -3.66 -6.52
N SER A 24 2.95 -3.99 -5.43
CA SER A 24 1.57 -3.58 -5.22
C SER A 24 1.45 -2.06 -5.11
N PHE A 25 0.26 -1.54 -5.38
CA PHE A 25 -0.11 -0.12 -5.29
C PHE A 25 0.39 0.52 -4.00
N PHE A 26 0.09 -0.09 -2.85
CA PHE A 26 0.44 0.47 -1.54
C PHE A 26 1.93 0.36 -1.23
N SER A 27 2.59 -0.74 -1.65
CA SER A 27 4.04 -0.89 -1.51
C SER A 27 4.80 0.16 -2.31
N ALA A 28 4.41 0.36 -3.58
CA ALA A 28 4.98 1.39 -4.43
C ALA A 28 4.72 2.81 -3.87
N LEU A 29 3.50 3.07 -3.39
CA LEU A 29 3.14 4.37 -2.81
C LEU A 29 3.96 4.69 -1.55
N LYS A 30 4.12 3.73 -0.65
CA LYS A 30 4.88 3.89 0.61
C LYS A 30 6.34 4.22 0.35
N LYS A 31 6.98 3.60 -0.66
CA LYS A 31 8.35 3.93 -1.07
C LYS A 31 8.53 5.38 -1.53
N GLN A 32 7.44 6.06 -1.89
CA GLN A 32 7.44 7.43 -2.40
C GLN A 32 6.85 8.45 -1.41
N GLU A 33 6.59 8.07 -0.15
CA GLU A 33 5.93 8.94 0.86
C GLU A 33 6.66 10.28 1.08
N ASN A 34 7.98 10.27 0.88
CA ASN A 34 8.90 11.39 1.06
C ASN A 34 9.29 12.07 -0.26
N LYS A 35 8.41 11.99 -1.26
CA LYS A 35 8.60 12.58 -2.58
C LYS A 35 7.45 13.50 -2.93
N ARG A 36 7.75 14.43 -3.83
CA ARG A 36 6.77 15.37 -4.35
C ARG A 36 6.61 15.16 -5.85
N TYR A 37 5.36 15.23 -6.27
CA TYR A 37 4.93 14.89 -7.61
C TYR A 37 4.64 16.14 -8.42
N THR A 38 5.15 16.20 -9.65
CA THR A 38 4.65 17.16 -10.65
C THR A 38 3.50 16.53 -11.42
N SER A 39 2.37 17.23 -11.55
CA SER A 39 1.22 16.74 -12.32
C SER A 39 1.28 17.12 -13.81
N TYR A 40 0.86 16.18 -14.64
CA TYR A 40 0.73 16.31 -16.08
C TYR A 40 -0.66 15.84 -16.49
N TYR A 41 -1.29 16.55 -17.42
CA TYR A 41 -2.64 16.27 -17.90
C TYR A 41 -2.63 16.15 -19.42
N ASN A 42 -3.76 15.70 -20.00
CA ASN A 42 -3.91 15.50 -21.44
C ASN A 42 -2.76 14.66 -22.01
N ILE A 43 -2.63 13.42 -21.54
CA ILE A 43 -1.63 12.49 -22.07
C ILE A 43 -2.21 11.83 -23.32
N TYR A 44 -1.59 12.06 -24.47
CA TYR A 44 -2.07 11.53 -25.75
C TYR A 44 -0.91 11.08 -26.62
N GLU A 45 -1.23 10.23 -27.59
CA GLU A 45 -0.31 9.77 -28.62
C GLU A 45 -0.57 10.54 -29.91
N ASP A 46 0.48 11.03 -30.55
CA ASP A 46 0.44 11.65 -31.87
C ASP A 46 1.71 11.24 -32.65
N GLY A 47 1.53 10.73 -33.87
CA GLY A 47 2.63 10.25 -34.72
C GLY A 47 3.57 9.23 -34.05
N GLY A 48 3.05 8.34 -33.21
CA GLY A 48 3.83 7.32 -32.48
C GLY A 48 4.66 7.86 -31.31
N LYS A 49 4.47 9.13 -30.93
CA LYS A 49 5.09 9.76 -29.76
C LYS A 49 4.03 10.12 -28.74
N ILE A 50 4.39 10.04 -27.47
CA ILE A 50 3.48 10.39 -26.37
C ILE A 50 3.81 11.78 -25.86
N PHE A 51 2.77 12.58 -25.70
CA PHE A 51 2.82 13.95 -25.23
C PHE A 51 2.00 14.09 -23.96
N ALA A 52 2.34 15.11 -23.18
CA ALA A 52 1.53 15.52 -22.05
C ALA A 52 1.59 17.04 -21.92
N SER A 53 0.49 17.66 -21.52
CA SER A 53 0.48 19.06 -21.09
C SER A 53 1.01 19.16 -19.66
N THR A 54 1.68 20.28 -19.34
CA THR A 54 2.21 20.52 -18.00
C THR A 54 1.23 21.35 -17.19
N TYR A 55 0.89 20.88 -15.98
CA TYR A 55 0.22 21.69 -14.98
C TYR A 55 1.21 21.92 -13.82
N HIS A 56 1.36 23.17 -13.39
CA HIS A 56 2.37 23.53 -12.38
C HIS A 56 1.85 23.39 -10.95
N LYS A 57 1.29 22.22 -10.61
CA LYS A 57 1.06 21.87 -9.21
C LYS A 57 2.00 20.76 -8.76
N THR A 58 2.55 20.97 -7.58
CA THR A 58 3.30 19.95 -6.85
C THR A 58 2.40 19.34 -5.80
N HIS A 59 2.38 18.02 -5.75
CA HIS A 59 1.57 17.26 -4.81
C HIS A 59 2.45 16.40 -3.91
N ARG A 60 2.03 16.15 -2.67
CA ARG A 60 2.45 14.94 -1.94
C ARG A 60 1.32 13.91 -2.05
N ALA A 61 1.65 12.64 -2.05
CA ALA A 61 0.68 11.56 -2.03
C ALA A 61 1.05 10.59 -0.91
N MET A 62 0.07 10.23 -0.08
CA MET A 62 0.28 9.30 1.05
C MET A 62 -0.78 8.21 1.04
N PRO A 63 -0.45 6.99 1.50
CA PRO A 63 -1.46 5.97 1.74
C PRO A 63 -2.45 6.46 2.80
N LEU A 64 -3.71 6.09 2.62
CA LEU A 64 -4.73 6.18 3.66
C LEU A 64 -4.87 4.80 4.30
N GLU A 65 -4.97 4.78 5.61
CA GLU A 65 -5.12 3.55 6.38
C GLU A 65 -6.42 3.62 7.21
N TYR A 66 -7.08 2.48 7.34
CA TYR A 66 -8.20 2.28 8.24
C TYR A 66 -7.82 1.14 9.18
N GLU A 67 -7.61 1.45 10.47
CA GLU A 67 -7.20 0.46 11.48
C GLU A 67 -5.94 -0.31 11.05
N GLY A 68 -4.95 0.40 10.47
CA GLY A 68 -3.71 -0.20 9.96
C GLY A 68 -3.79 -0.79 8.55
N ILE A 69 -4.99 -0.94 7.98
CA ILE A 69 -5.19 -1.51 6.64
C ILE A 69 -5.09 -0.41 5.58
N PRO A 70 -4.21 -0.52 4.58
CA PRO A 70 -4.17 0.44 3.47
C PRO A 70 -5.47 0.40 2.65
N THR A 71 -6.20 1.52 2.62
CA THR A 71 -7.52 1.61 1.97
C THR A 71 -7.60 2.66 0.87
N GLY A 72 -6.57 3.49 0.70
CA GLY A 72 -6.65 4.58 -0.26
C GLY A 72 -5.40 5.43 -0.40
N ILE A 73 -5.60 6.60 -0.98
CA ILE A 73 -4.58 7.60 -1.24
C ILE A 73 -5.14 9.00 -0.96
N GLN A 74 -4.33 9.82 -0.30
CA GLN A 74 -4.59 11.24 -0.09
C GLN A 74 -3.55 12.06 -0.84
N PHE A 75 -4.02 12.97 -1.69
CA PHE A 75 -3.17 13.99 -2.27
C PHE A 75 -3.14 15.23 -1.37
N PHE A 76 -1.98 15.87 -1.26
CA PHE A 76 -1.80 17.15 -0.57
C PHE A 76 -1.27 18.16 -1.57
N ASP A 77 -1.92 19.32 -1.64
CA ASP A 77 -1.52 20.42 -2.53
C ASP A 77 -0.69 21.43 -1.72
N LYS A 78 0.39 21.92 -2.33
CA LYS A 78 1.10 23.12 -1.86
C LYS A 78 0.73 24.31 -2.76
N GLU A 79 0.08 25.33 -2.20
CA GLU A 79 -0.17 26.59 -2.91
C GLU A 79 1.13 27.40 -3.03
N LYS A 80 1.26 28.19 -4.10
CA LYS A 80 2.44 29.02 -4.35
C LYS A 80 2.51 30.13 -3.28
N GLY A 81 3.60 30.16 -2.52
CA GLY A 81 3.83 31.18 -1.48
C GLY A 81 3.41 30.77 -0.07
N GLU A 82 2.94 29.53 0.13
CA GLU A 82 2.63 29.01 1.46
C GLU A 82 3.71 28.04 1.93
N ASP A 83 4.09 28.15 3.20
CA ASP A 83 5.07 27.24 3.82
C ASP A 83 4.46 25.89 4.19
N LYS A 84 3.13 25.83 4.36
CA LYS A 84 2.40 24.64 4.80
C LYS A 84 1.64 23.99 3.65
N GLU A 85 1.71 22.66 3.58
CA GLU A 85 0.81 21.87 2.73
C GLU A 85 -0.61 21.95 3.30
N LYS A 86 -1.61 22.05 2.42
CA LYS A 86 -3.00 22.01 2.84
C LYS A 86 -3.59 20.65 2.51
N GLU A 87 -4.37 20.10 3.42
CA GLU A 87 -5.21 18.91 3.23
C GLU A 87 -6.42 19.19 2.30
N ARG A 88 -6.27 20.14 1.36
CA ARG A 88 -7.28 20.47 0.34
C ARG A 88 -7.22 19.54 -0.87
N GLY A 89 -6.32 18.56 -0.89
CA GLY A 89 -6.15 17.68 -2.03
C GLY A 89 -7.18 16.55 -2.08
N LYS A 90 -7.20 15.84 -3.20
CA LYS A 90 -8.17 14.78 -3.51
C LYS A 90 -7.97 13.59 -2.54
N LYS A 91 -9.03 13.22 -1.81
CA LYS A 91 -9.10 12.01 -0.99
C LYS A 91 -9.76 10.88 -1.78
N ILE A 92 -9.14 9.71 -1.82
CA ILE A 92 -9.65 8.55 -2.56
C ILE A 92 -9.46 7.32 -1.70
N GLU A 93 -10.54 6.75 -1.20
CA GLU A 93 -10.49 5.61 -0.30
C GLU A 93 -11.63 4.63 -0.58
N PHE A 94 -11.36 3.37 -0.26
CA PHE A 94 -12.31 2.27 -0.35
C PHE A 94 -13.53 2.47 0.57
N THR A 95 -13.31 3.02 1.76
CA THR A 95 -14.32 3.14 2.82
C THR A 95 -15.34 4.28 2.60
N SER A 96 -15.20 5.06 1.51
CA SER A 96 -16.12 6.15 1.14
C SER A 96 -17.21 5.68 0.16
N PRO A 97 -18.44 6.24 0.20
CA PRO A 97 -19.60 5.74 -0.53
C PRO A 97 -19.52 6.03 -2.03
N GLY A 98 -20.08 5.11 -2.82
CA GLY A 98 -19.86 5.07 -4.27
C GLY A 98 -18.48 4.49 -4.61
N SER A 99 -18.02 3.51 -3.84
CA SER A 99 -16.61 3.23 -3.54
C SER A 99 -15.71 2.90 -4.73
N TYR A 100 -14.45 3.31 -4.56
CA TYR A 100 -13.32 2.69 -5.23
C TYR A 100 -13.14 1.28 -4.65
N ARG A 101 -12.93 0.28 -5.49
CA ARG A 101 -12.55 -1.07 -5.08
C ARG A 101 -11.04 -1.20 -5.03
N LEU A 102 -10.53 -1.99 -4.09
CA LEU A 102 -9.14 -2.45 -4.09
C LEU A 102 -9.02 -3.61 -5.09
N ALA A 103 -8.64 -3.33 -6.33
CA ALA A 103 -8.49 -4.39 -7.33
C ALA A 103 -7.26 -5.25 -6.99
N GLY A 104 -7.48 -6.50 -6.56
CA GLY A 104 -6.45 -7.49 -6.27
C GLY A 104 -5.92 -7.51 -4.83
N TYR A 105 -6.68 -7.02 -3.85
CA TYR A 105 -6.29 -7.11 -2.44
C TYR A 105 -5.90 -8.57 -2.04
N PRO A 106 -4.81 -8.78 -1.29
CA PRO A 106 -3.92 -7.78 -0.67
C PRO A 106 -2.89 -7.18 -1.65
N ASN A 107 -2.60 -7.86 -2.76
CA ASN A 107 -1.70 -7.41 -3.83
C ASN A 107 -2.34 -6.35 -4.74
N THR A 108 -2.95 -5.33 -4.12
CA THR A 108 -3.75 -4.32 -4.79
C THR A 108 -2.97 -3.71 -5.95
N ARG A 109 -3.50 -3.80 -7.17
CA ARG A 109 -2.92 -3.17 -8.37
C ARG A 109 -3.48 -1.79 -8.63
N MET A 110 -4.71 -1.53 -8.20
CA MET A 110 -5.42 -0.31 -8.57
C MET A 110 -6.54 0.01 -7.57
N LEU A 111 -6.76 1.31 -7.34
CA LEU A 111 -8.02 1.80 -6.80
C LEU A 111 -9.01 1.99 -7.95
N HIS A 112 -10.05 1.17 -8.03
CA HIS A 112 -10.98 1.14 -9.16
C HIS A 112 -12.36 1.71 -8.80
N PHE A 113 -12.70 2.89 -9.31
CA PHE A 113 -14.05 3.43 -9.24
C PHE A 113 -14.90 2.87 -10.40
N VAL A 114 -15.60 1.77 -10.11
CA VAL A 114 -16.37 0.98 -11.08
C VAL A 114 -17.45 1.81 -11.76
N ARG A 115 -18.23 2.61 -11.01
CA ARG A 115 -19.32 3.42 -11.60
C ARG A 115 -18.83 4.46 -12.60
N GLY A 116 -17.62 4.98 -12.41
CA GLY A 116 -17.02 5.97 -13.30
C GLY A 116 -16.10 5.37 -14.36
N ASN A 117 -15.85 4.05 -14.34
CA ASN A 117 -14.82 3.39 -15.13
C ASN A 117 -13.47 4.12 -15.03
N THR A 118 -13.07 4.49 -13.80
CA THR A 118 -11.81 5.21 -13.56
C THR A 118 -10.92 4.48 -12.58
N GLY A 119 -9.62 4.56 -12.76
CA GLY A 119 -8.66 3.83 -11.95
C GLY A 119 -7.50 4.69 -11.50
N ILE A 120 -6.86 4.34 -10.38
CA ILE A 120 -5.59 4.92 -9.96
C ILE A 120 -4.59 3.82 -9.72
N VAL A 121 -3.44 3.94 -10.39
CA VAL A 121 -2.33 2.99 -10.28
C VAL A 121 -1.08 3.73 -9.82
N VAL A 122 -0.23 3.03 -9.07
CA VAL A 122 1.09 3.54 -8.63
C VAL A 122 2.14 2.55 -9.13
N ILE A 123 3.10 3.05 -9.92
CA ILE A 123 4.14 2.23 -10.54
C ILE A 123 5.47 2.97 -10.37
N GLY A 124 6.34 2.49 -9.50
CA GLY A 124 7.63 3.13 -9.24
C GLY A 124 7.48 4.60 -8.84
N ASN A 125 7.93 5.52 -9.70
CA ASN A 125 7.89 6.97 -9.46
C ASN A 125 6.64 7.65 -10.05
N TYR A 126 5.64 6.88 -10.47
CA TYR A 126 4.47 7.38 -11.19
C TYR A 126 3.18 7.05 -10.45
N ILE A 127 2.24 8.00 -10.46
CA ILE A 127 0.83 7.75 -10.18
C ILE A 127 0.05 8.12 -11.43
N PHE A 128 -0.84 7.24 -11.90
CA PHE A 128 -1.67 7.51 -13.08
C PHE A 128 -3.14 7.48 -12.71
N GLU A 129 -3.90 8.47 -13.19
CA GLU A 129 -5.37 8.41 -13.21
C GLU A 129 -5.84 7.96 -14.60
N LEU A 130 -6.62 6.90 -14.61
CA LEU A 130 -7.10 6.21 -15.81
C LEU A 130 -8.58 6.51 -16.04
N LYS A 131 -8.99 6.55 -17.31
CA LYS A 131 -10.41 6.64 -17.71
C LYS A 131 -10.75 5.54 -18.70
N GLY A 132 -12.00 5.07 -18.62
CA GLY A 132 -12.49 3.97 -19.43
C GLY A 132 -11.78 2.66 -19.08
N VAL A 133 -11.58 2.43 -17.79
CA VAL A 133 -11.11 1.14 -17.26
C VAL A 133 -12.16 0.08 -17.58
N ASN A 134 -11.74 -1.08 -18.05
CA ASN A 134 -12.63 -2.20 -18.33
C ASN A 134 -13.00 -2.97 -17.06
N GLU A 135 -13.94 -3.91 -17.18
CA GLU A 135 -14.52 -4.61 -16.03
C GLU A 135 -13.51 -5.40 -15.19
N ASP A 136 -12.58 -6.11 -15.85
CA ASP A 136 -11.52 -6.89 -15.20
C ASP A 136 -10.33 -6.04 -14.73
N ALA A 137 -10.36 -4.72 -14.96
CA ALA A 137 -9.32 -3.78 -14.56
C ALA A 137 -7.92 -4.13 -15.10
N THR A 138 -7.84 -4.66 -16.33
CA THR A 138 -6.57 -4.96 -17.01
C THR A 138 -6.26 -3.99 -18.14
N ASN A 139 -7.24 -3.20 -18.57
CA ASN A 139 -7.09 -2.26 -19.67
C ASN A 139 -7.84 -0.95 -19.40
N PHE A 140 -7.50 0.08 -20.17
CA PHE A 140 -8.08 1.41 -20.06
C PHE A 140 -8.02 2.15 -21.39
N ARG A 141 -8.94 3.10 -21.57
CA ARG A 141 -9.03 3.92 -22.78
C ARG A 141 -7.97 5.02 -22.85
N LYS A 142 -7.80 5.79 -21.76
CA LYS A 142 -6.83 6.90 -21.72
C LYS A 142 -6.22 7.12 -20.34
N ILE A 143 -5.04 7.75 -20.31
CA ILE A 143 -4.48 8.33 -19.09
C ILE A 143 -4.94 9.79 -19.01
N ASP A 144 -5.67 10.12 -17.94
CA ASP A 144 -6.20 11.47 -17.70
C ASP A 144 -5.13 12.36 -17.05
N HIS A 145 -4.47 11.83 -16.03
CA HIS A 145 -3.41 12.51 -15.27
C HIS A 145 -2.24 11.55 -15.01
N MET A 146 -1.03 12.12 -15.00
CA MET A 146 0.16 11.47 -14.47
C MET A 146 0.81 12.39 -13.44
N TYR A 147 1.14 11.82 -12.29
CA TYR A 147 1.91 12.46 -11.24
C TYR A 147 3.29 11.81 -11.25
N LEU A 148 4.33 12.63 -11.40
CA LEU A 148 5.72 12.15 -11.46
C LEU A 148 6.48 12.57 -10.21
N ALA A 149 6.94 11.62 -9.40
CA ALA A 149 7.78 11.84 -8.22
C ALA A 149 9.20 12.31 -8.60
N ASN A 150 9.31 13.50 -9.19
CA ASN A 150 10.55 14.10 -9.67
C ASN A 150 11.20 15.07 -8.68
N LEU A 151 10.62 15.27 -7.50
CA LEU A 151 11.11 16.18 -6.49
C LEU A 151 11.28 15.44 -5.15
N ASP A 152 12.34 15.76 -4.42
CA ASP A 152 12.48 15.33 -3.03
C ASP A 152 11.57 16.13 -2.07
N ASN A 153 11.61 15.79 -0.78
CA ASN A 153 10.85 16.50 0.26
C ASN A 153 11.11 18.02 0.29
N ASN A 154 12.31 18.45 -0.12
CA ASN A 154 12.69 19.86 -0.15
C ASN A 154 12.29 20.55 -1.47
N GLY A 155 11.63 19.83 -2.39
CA GLY A 155 11.26 20.35 -3.70
C GLY A 155 12.42 20.42 -4.69
N LYS A 156 13.56 19.77 -4.40
CA LYS A 156 14.70 19.71 -5.30
C LYS A 156 14.50 18.59 -6.32
N LYS A 157 14.85 18.88 -7.58
CA LYS A 157 14.75 17.91 -8.68
C LYS A 157 15.62 16.68 -8.43
N ILE A 158 15.03 15.51 -8.63
CA ILE A 158 15.69 14.21 -8.58
C ILE A 158 16.31 13.92 -9.94
N LYS A 159 17.60 13.57 -9.96
CA LYS A 159 18.34 13.28 -11.20
C LYS A 159 17.78 12.02 -11.87
N GLY A 160 17.61 12.08 -13.20
CA GLY A 160 17.15 10.94 -14.00
C GLY A 160 15.62 10.83 -14.13
N ILE A 161 14.85 11.48 -13.25
CA ILE A 161 13.39 11.46 -13.31
C ILE A 161 12.90 12.74 -13.99
N SER A 162 12.40 12.60 -15.22
CA SER A 162 11.94 13.75 -16.01
C SER A 162 10.72 13.42 -16.86
N LYS A 163 9.93 14.45 -17.21
CA LYS A 163 8.83 14.33 -18.19
C LYS A 163 9.30 13.68 -19.50
N LYS A 164 10.47 14.08 -20.00
CA LYS A 164 11.00 13.58 -21.27
C LYS A 164 11.24 12.07 -21.21
N THR A 165 11.87 11.60 -20.13
CA THR A 165 12.10 10.17 -19.89
C THR A 165 10.77 9.43 -19.75
N ALA A 166 9.87 9.95 -18.91
CA ALA A 166 8.57 9.36 -18.67
C ALA A 166 7.74 9.14 -19.95
N MET A 167 7.75 10.10 -20.88
CA MET A 167 7.04 9.97 -22.16
C MET A 167 7.74 9.00 -23.13
N ALA A 168 9.08 8.93 -23.08
CA ALA A 168 9.86 8.01 -23.91
C ALA A 168 9.62 6.55 -23.52
N ASP A 169 9.33 6.27 -22.24
CA ASP A 169 9.07 4.93 -21.71
C ASP A 169 7.67 4.40 -22.03
N ASN A 170 6.88 5.13 -22.82
CA ASN A 170 5.50 4.79 -23.18
C ASN A 170 4.61 4.47 -21.97
N PRO A 171 4.06 5.49 -21.28
CA PRO A 171 3.26 5.28 -20.07
C PRO A 171 2.01 4.41 -20.32
N TYR A 172 1.47 4.39 -21.54
CA TYR A 172 0.35 3.51 -21.88
C TYR A 172 0.73 2.03 -21.80
N LYS A 173 1.87 1.67 -22.40
CA LYS A 173 2.39 0.30 -22.34
C LYS A 173 2.78 -0.07 -20.92
N LEU A 174 3.48 0.81 -20.20
CA LEU A 174 3.88 0.61 -18.81
C LEU A 174 2.69 0.23 -17.92
N VAL A 175 1.60 1.00 -17.98
CA VAL A 175 0.41 0.74 -17.15
C VAL A 175 -0.28 -0.56 -17.55
N ARG A 176 -0.42 -0.86 -18.85
CA ARG A 176 -1.07 -2.11 -19.29
C ARG A 176 -0.29 -3.35 -18.87
N ASP A 177 1.03 -3.33 -19.11
CA ASP A 177 1.90 -4.43 -18.72
C ASP A 177 1.82 -4.67 -17.20
N TYR A 178 1.84 -3.60 -16.41
CA TYR A 178 1.67 -3.65 -14.96
C TYR A 178 0.33 -4.28 -14.55
N LEU A 179 -0.79 -3.80 -15.11
CA LEU A 179 -2.12 -4.29 -14.76
C LEU A 179 -2.29 -5.78 -15.08
N VAL A 180 -1.78 -6.23 -16.23
CA VAL A 180 -1.81 -7.65 -16.64
C VAL A 180 -0.94 -8.49 -15.73
N ALA A 181 0.30 -8.05 -15.44
CA ALA A 181 1.21 -8.79 -14.57
C ALA A 181 0.64 -8.94 -13.14
N MET A 182 0.09 -7.85 -12.58
CA MET A 182 -0.53 -7.90 -11.25
C MET A 182 -1.84 -8.68 -11.23
N LYS A 183 -2.59 -8.73 -12.33
CA LYS A 183 -3.78 -9.60 -12.42
C LYS A 183 -3.39 -11.08 -12.36
N LYS A 184 -2.30 -11.47 -13.01
CA LYS A 184 -1.79 -12.83 -12.88
C LYS A 184 -1.41 -13.17 -11.43
N ILE A 185 -0.76 -12.23 -10.72
CA ILE A 185 -0.44 -12.41 -9.30
C ILE A 185 -1.72 -12.55 -8.46
N GLU A 186 -2.74 -11.74 -8.72
CA GLU A 186 -4.05 -11.86 -8.07
C GLU A 186 -4.69 -13.24 -8.32
N ASP A 187 -4.70 -13.72 -9.57
CA ASP A 187 -5.32 -15.00 -9.94
C ASP A 187 -4.64 -16.22 -9.30
N GLU A 188 -3.34 -16.12 -9.03
CA GLU A 188 -2.54 -17.16 -8.38
C GLU A 188 -2.57 -17.05 -6.85
N TYR A 189 -3.05 -15.94 -6.28
CA TYR A 189 -3.03 -15.69 -4.85
C TYR A 189 -4.23 -16.35 -4.15
N THR A 190 -3.95 -17.04 -3.04
CA THR A 190 -4.97 -17.57 -2.13
C THR A 190 -5.06 -16.69 -0.91
N LEU A 191 -6.25 -16.14 -0.63
CA LEU A 191 -6.49 -15.31 0.55
C LEU A 191 -6.17 -16.09 1.83
N THR A 192 -5.46 -15.42 2.73
CA THR A 192 -5.24 -15.88 4.09
C THR A 192 -6.42 -15.48 4.98
N LYS A 193 -6.48 -16.05 6.19
CA LYS A 193 -7.48 -15.62 7.19
C LYS A 193 -7.33 -14.15 7.60
N SER A 194 -6.11 -13.64 7.57
CA SER A 194 -5.82 -12.24 7.85
C SER A 194 -6.41 -11.34 6.75
N ASP A 195 -6.19 -11.71 5.49
CA ASP A 195 -6.78 -10.98 4.35
C ASP A 195 -8.32 -10.97 4.38
N GLU A 196 -8.93 -12.10 4.75
CA GLU A 196 -10.38 -12.19 4.92
C GLU A 196 -10.89 -11.30 6.06
N ALA A 197 -10.16 -11.23 7.17
CA ALA A 197 -10.50 -10.35 8.29
C ALA A 197 -10.38 -8.88 7.92
N ASP A 198 -9.32 -8.50 7.20
CA ASP A 198 -9.12 -7.15 6.68
C ASP A 198 -10.26 -6.74 5.73
N LEU A 199 -10.61 -7.61 4.78
CA LEU A 199 -11.74 -7.39 3.86
C LEU A 199 -13.05 -7.22 4.63
N ALA A 200 -13.31 -8.04 5.64
CA ALA A 200 -14.50 -7.91 6.49
C ALA A 200 -14.53 -6.56 7.23
N LEU A 201 -13.40 -6.14 7.80
CA LEU A 201 -13.30 -4.87 8.52
C LEU A 201 -13.51 -3.66 7.59
N MET A 202 -12.89 -3.68 6.41
CA MET A 202 -13.05 -2.64 5.38
C MET A 202 -14.50 -2.57 4.87
N ASN A 203 -15.15 -3.70 4.62
CA ASN A 203 -16.55 -3.75 4.18
C ASN A 203 -17.48 -3.15 5.23
N LEU A 204 -17.32 -3.52 6.51
CA LEU A 204 -18.07 -2.90 7.60
C LEU A 204 -17.80 -1.39 7.71
N ALA A 205 -16.59 -0.93 7.40
CA ALA A 205 -16.27 0.49 7.44
C ALA A 205 -17.03 1.26 6.36
N GLN A 206 -17.11 0.69 5.16
CA GLN A 206 -17.93 1.24 4.09
C GLN A 206 -19.41 1.26 4.48
N GLU A 207 -19.95 0.16 5.01
CA GLU A 207 -21.35 0.09 5.47
C GLU A 207 -21.65 1.11 6.57
N ALA A 208 -20.76 1.25 7.55
CA ALA A 208 -20.90 2.24 8.62
C ALA A 208 -20.97 3.66 8.04
N TYR A 209 -20.10 3.98 7.08
CA TYR A 209 -20.12 5.28 6.43
C TYR A 209 -21.46 5.51 5.70
N GLU A 210 -21.91 4.54 4.91
CA GLU A 210 -23.18 4.62 4.18
C GLU A 210 -24.36 4.90 5.12
N LYS A 211 -24.45 4.19 6.26
CA LYS A 211 -25.47 4.42 7.29
C LYS A 211 -25.36 5.80 7.92
N LYS A 212 -24.14 6.27 8.21
CA LYS A 212 -23.90 7.63 8.72
C LYS A 212 -24.41 8.69 7.76
N VAL A 213 -24.15 8.56 6.45
CA VAL A 213 -24.64 9.51 5.42
C VAL A 213 -26.15 9.48 5.29
N GLN A 214 -26.76 8.30 5.42
CA GLN A 214 -28.21 8.13 5.41
C GLN A 214 -28.89 8.69 6.69
N GLY A 215 -28.12 9.03 7.72
CA GLY A 215 -28.64 9.48 9.02
C GLY A 215 -29.16 8.34 9.90
N ASP A 216 -28.88 7.09 9.57
CA ASP A 216 -29.27 5.90 10.34
C ASP A 216 -28.24 5.63 11.45
N PHE A 217 -28.30 6.46 12.49
CA PHE A 217 -27.31 6.45 13.57
C PHE A 217 -27.36 5.20 14.44
N GLU A 218 -28.51 4.53 14.54
CA GLU A 218 -28.62 3.29 15.32
C GLU A 218 -27.95 2.13 14.61
N GLU A 219 -28.16 1.98 13.30
CA GLU A 219 -27.46 0.96 12.53
C GLU A 219 -25.95 1.25 12.44
N PHE A 220 -25.57 2.51 12.28
CA PHE A 220 -24.17 2.95 12.37
C PHE A 220 -23.50 2.48 13.68
N LYS A 221 -24.15 2.67 14.84
CA LYS A 221 -23.61 2.24 16.14
C LYS A 221 -23.42 0.72 16.21
N LYS A 222 -24.37 -0.06 15.70
CA LYS A 222 -24.26 -1.53 15.66
C LYS A 222 -23.08 -1.99 14.82
N ILE A 223 -22.92 -1.42 13.62
CA ILE A 223 -21.79 -1.74 12.74
C ILE A 223 -20.46 -1.37 13.41
N LYS A 224 -20.35 -0.19 14.05
CA LYS A 224 -19.15 0.19 14.81
C LYS A 224 -18.84 -0.77 15.97
N ALA A 225 -19.87 -1.29 16.65
CA ALA A 225 -19.69 -2.28 17.71
C ALA A 225 -19.17 -3.62 17.15
N GLU A 226 -19.70 -4.04 16.00
CA GLU A 226 -19.24 -5.26 15.31
C GLU A 226 -17.80 -5.14 14.82
N GLN A 227 -17.42 -4.01 14.24
CA GLN A 227 -16.01 -3.74 13.89
C GLN A 227 -15.09 -3.88 15.09
N LYS A 228 -15.47 -3.30 16.23
CA LYS A 228 -14.69 -3.41 17.47
C LYS A 228 -14.57 -4.87 17.92
N ARG A 229 -15.63 -5.68 17.74
CA ARG A 229 -15.61 -7.11 18.05
C ARG A 229 -14.64 -7.87 17.14
N LEU A 230 -14.65 -7.60 15.84
CA LEU A 230 -13.71 -8.21 14.89
C LEU A 230 -12.26 -7.84 15.21
N MET A 231 -11.98 -6.56 15.47
CA MET A 231 -10.63 -6.10 15.86
C MET A 231 -10.17 -6.69 17.20
N SER A 232 -11.10 -6.92 18.15
CA SER A 232 -10.74 -7.61 19.39
C SER A 232 -10.28 -9.05 19.16
N GLY A 233 -10.64 -9.68 18.04
CA GLY A 233 -10.16 -10.99 17.63
C GLY A 233 -8.85 -10.97 16.85
N THR A 234 -8.32 -9.80 16.49
CA THR A 234 -7.03 -9.63 15.77
C THR A 234 -5.99 -8.91 16.63
N ILE A 235 -6.35 -8.47 17.83
CA ILE A 235 -5.44 -7.82 18.79
C ILE A 235 -5.22 -8.76 19.97
N VAL A 236 -3.97 -8.90 20.41
CA VAL A 236 -3.62 -9.46 21.71
C VAL A 236 -3.13 -8.33 22.61
N THR A 237 -3.58 -8.30 23.87
CA THR A 237 -3.08 -7.33 24.84
C THR A 237 -1.86 -7.92 25.54
N LEU A 238 -0.68 -7.35 25.35
CA LEU A 238 0.53 -7.81 26.02
C LEU A 238 0.74 -7.01 27.31
N LYS A 239 0.71 -7.68 28.46
CA LYS A 239 0.86 -7.07 29.78
C LYS A 239 2.27 -7.27 30.31
N ASN A 240 2.99 -6.19 30.55
CA ASN A 240 4.29 -6.26 31.19
C ASN A 240 4.12 -6.56 32.69
N THR A 241 4.44 -7.78 33.10
CA THR A 241 4.42 -8.21 34.50
C THR A 241 5.79 -8.11 35.19
N SER A 242 6.83 -7.64 34.49
CA SER A 242 8.13 -7.38 35.09
C SER A 242 8.13 -6.09 35.91
N SER A 243 9.12 -5.92 36.79
CA SER A 243 9.35 -4.69 37.55
C SER A 243 9.98 -3.56 36.74
N GLU A 244 10.34 -3.81 35.48
CA GLU A 244 11.10 -2.89 34.64
C GLU A 244 10.31 -2.51 33.39
N LYS A 245 10.76 -1.47 32.69
CA LYS A 245 10.26 -1.19 31.34
C LYS A 245 10.84 -2.22 30.37
N ILE A 246 10.03 -2.70 29.44
CA ILE A 246 10.46 -3.59 28.36
C ILE A 246 10.28 -2.91 27.02
N TRP A 247 11.11 -3.29 26.04
CA TRP A 247 10.96 -2.86 24.66
C TRP A 247 10.39 -4.03 23.85
N ILE A 248 9.36 -3.79 23.06
CA ILE A 248 8.67 -4.82 22.30
C ILE A 248 8.62 -4.43 20.82
N GLY A 249 8.86 -5.41 19.95
CA GLY A 249 8.85 -5.21 18.51
C GLY A 249 8.60 -6.53 17.78
N SER A 250 8.26 -6.42 16.49
CA SER A 250 8.18 -7.59 15.62
C SER A 250 9.55 -7.86 15.01
N GLU A 251 9.68 -8.95 14.26
CA GLU A 251 10.92 -9.25 13.54
C GLU A 251 11.14 -8.30 12.35
N SER A 252 10.07 -7.70 11.82
CA SER A 252 10.14 -6.77 10.69
C SER A 252 10.43 -5.32 11.11
N THR A 253 10.19 -4.94 12.38
CA THR A 253 10.31 -3.56 12.87
C THR A 253 11.63 -3.24 13.59
N HIS A 254 12.75 -3.84 13.18
CA HIS A 254 14.09 -3.68 13.78
C HIS A 254 14.56 -2.24 14.10
N ILE A 255 13.89 -1.23 13.55
CA ILE A 255 14.31 0.17 13.60
C ILE A 255 13.66 0.93 14.78
N SER A 256 12.54 0.49 15.35
CA SER A 256 11.88 1.22 16.45
C SER A 256 10.91 0.35 17.27
N PRO A 257 11.38 -0.42 18.27
CA PRO A 257 10.48 -1.12 19.19
C PRO A 257 9.76 -0.13 20.12
N ASP A 258 8.51 -0.43 20.46
CA ASP A 258 7.71 0.31 21.44
C ASP A 258 8.14 -0.05 22.86
N PHE A 259 7.88 0.81 23.83
CA PHE A 259 8.15 0.49 25.24
C PHE A 259 6.86 0.28 26.02
N VAL A 260 6.89 -0.67 26.95
CA VAL A 260 5.80 -0.97 27.87
C VAL A 260 6.31 -0.80 29.30
N LEU A 261 5.74 0.16 30.03
CA LEU A 261 6.08 0.38 31.45
C LEU A 261 5.69 -0.84 32.31
N SER A 262 6.33 -0.97 33.48
CA SER A 262 5.99 -2.02 34.44
C SER A 262 4.51 -1.94 34.83
N GLY A 263 3.81 -3.08 34.78
CA GLY A 263 2.39 -3.19 35.10
C GLY A 263 1.44 -2.73 33.98
N SER A 264 1.95 -2.05 32.96
CA SER A 264 1.16 -1.55 31.83
C SER A 264 0.91 -2.60 30.75
N THR A 265 0.04 -2.25 29.81
CA THR A 265 -0.32 -3.07 28.65
C THR A 265 -0.02 -2.34 27.35
N ILE A 266 0.19 -3.11 26.29
CA ILE A 266 0.21 -2.63 24.90
C ILE A 266 -0.72 -3.52 24.06
N GLU A 267 -1.36 -2.95 23.05
CA GLU A 267 -2.08 -3.70 22.03
C GLU A 267 -1.07 -4.17 20.98
N TRP A 268 -1.17 -5.44 20.59
CA TRP A 268 -0.25 -6.07 19.66
C TRP A 268 -1.04 -6.79 18.57
N ASP A 269 -0.56 -6.70 17.33
CA ASP A 269 -1.17 -7.41 16.21
C ASP A 269 -1.05 -8.92 16.44
N CYS A 270 -2.19 -9.60 16.45
CA CYS A 270 -2.23 -11.03 16.72
C CYS A 270 -1.48 -11.83 15.65
N ASP A 271 -1.36 -11.33 14.42
CA ASP A 271 -0.69 -12.02 13.30
C ASP A 271 0.84 -11.91 13.34
N ASP A 272 1.39 -11.05 14.20
CA ASP A 272 2.83 -10.87 14.35
C ASP A 272 3.38 -11.53 15.61
N ASP A 273 4.52 -12.20 15.45
CA ASP A 273 5.33 -12.59 16.60
C ASP A 273 5.80 -11.34 17.35
N ALA A 274 5.68 -11.35 18.68
CA ALA A 274 6.22 -10.27 19.52
C ALA A 274 7.51 -10.72 20.21
N TYR A 275 8.51 -9.84 20.18
CA TYR A 275 9.81 -10.05 20.79
C TYR A 275 10.09 -8.94 21.80
N ILE A 276 10.59 -9.32 22.98
CA ILE A 276 11.23 -8.36 23.88
C ILE A 276 12.66 -8.10 23.38
N TYR A 277 13.00 -6.83 23.23
CA TYR A 277 14.30 -6.32 22.85
C TYR A 277 15.09 -5.80 24.07
N GLN A 278 16.37 -6.15 24.18
CA GLN A 278 17.29 -5.47 25.11
C GLN A 278 18.03 -4.33 24.41
N LYS A 279 18.04 -3.17 25.07
CA LYS A 279 18.79 -1.99 24.64
C LYS A 279 20.21 -2.05 25.19
N SER A 280 21.20 -1.91 24.32
CA SER A 280 22.62 -1.84 24.68
C SER A 280 22.97 -0.46 25.27
N SER A 281 24.18 -0.37 25.82
CA SER A 281 24.74 0.91 26.28
C SER A 281 24.97 1.92 25.14
N SER A 282 25.15 1.47 23.89
CA SER A 282 25.20 2.33 22.70
C SER A 282 23.83 2.80 22.23
N GLY A 283 22.76 2.24 22.80
CA GLY A 283 21.37 2.57 22.47
C GLY A 283 20.74 1.67 21.40
N ASP A 284 21.48 0.69 20.90
CA ASP A 284 21.04 -0.26 19.89
C ASP A 284 20.26 -1.43 20.50
N PHE A 285 19.42 -2.10 19.72
CA PHE A 285 18.63 -3.26 20.16
C PHE A 285 19.23 -4.55 19.58
N HIS A 286 19.63 -5.51 20.42
CA HIS A 286 20.45 -6.65 19.97
C HIS A 286 19.95 -8.05 20.35
N SER A 287 19.31 -8.23 21.50
CA SER A 287 18.77 -9.54 21.90
C SER A 287 17.25 -9.54 21.74
N LYS A 288 16.71 -10.61 21.17
CA LYS A 288 15.27 -10.81 20.98
C LYS A 288 14.85 -12.10 21.67
N ARG A 289 13.90 -12.01 22.60
CA ARG A 289 13.19 -13.18 23.13
C ARG A 289 11.75 -13.11 22.67
N LYS A 290 11.31 -14.15 21.96
CA LYS A 290 9.90 -14.27 21.58
C LYS A 290 9.06 -14.41 22.85
N VAL A 291 8.08 -13.53 23.01
CA VAL A 291 7.14 -13.54 24.15
C VAL A 291 5.71 -13.78 23.72
N TYR A 292 5.44 -13.68 22.42
CA TYR A 292 4.17 -13.99 21.82
C TYR A 292 4.42 -14.62 20.45
N SER A 293 3.70 -15.70 20.15
CA SER A 293 3.69 -16.29 18.82
C SER A 293 2.43 -15.86 18.09
N ALA A 294 2.56 -15.51 16.81
CA ALA A 294 1.44 -15.18 15.95
C ALA A 294 0.27 -16.17 16.13
N ASN A 295 -0.94 -15.63 16.19
CA ASN A 295 -2.22 -16.33 16.31
C ASN A 295 -2.42 -17.17 17.60
N SER A 296 -1.55 -17.07 18.61
CA SER A 296 -1.62 -17.95 19.79
C SER A 296 -2.58 -17.48 20.90
N GLY A 297 -3.11 -16.25 20.82
CA GLY A 297 -3.95 -15.71 21.89
C GLY A 297 -4.72 -14.44 21.57
N CYS A 298 -5.22 -14.29 20.34
CA CYS A 298 -6.01 -13.12 19.98
C CYS A 298 -7.21 -12.92 20.92
N GLY A 299 -7.53 -11.66 21.22
CA GLY A 299 -8.58 -11.27 22.14
C GLY A 299 -8.30 -11.55 23.61
N LYS A 300 -7.09 -12.00 23.95
CA LYS A 300 -6.68 -12.25 25.33
C LYS A 300 -5.66 -11.23 25.78
N THR A 301 -5.52 -11.12 27.11
CA THR A 301 -4.34 -10.51 27.72
C THR A 301 -3.31 -11.60 27.99
N ILE A 302 -2.13 -11.46 27.41
CA ILE A 302 -0.98 -12.34 27.66
C ILE A 302 0.01 -11.59 28.54
N SER A 303 0.37 -12.20 29.67
CA SER A 303 1.44 -11.69 30.51
C SER A 303 2.78 -11.95 29.84
N ILE A 304 3.58 -10.91 29.71
CA ILE A 304 4.95 -10.95 29.21
C ILE A 304 5.89 -10.42 30.29
N ASN A 305 6.99 -11.11 30.48
CA ASN A 305 8.15 -10.74 31.29
C ASN A 305 9.37 -11.13 30.51
#